data_AF-A0A0L8H3T2-F1
#
_entry.id   AF-A0A0L8H3T2-F1
#
_cell.length_a   1.000
_cell.length_b   1.000
_cell.length_c   1.000
_cell.angle_alpha   90.00
_cell.angle_beta   90.00
_cell.angle_gamma   90.00
#
_symmetry.space_group_name_H-M   'P 1'
#
loop_
_entity.id
_entity.type
_entity.pdbx_description
1 polymer ?
#
loop_
_entity_poly.entity_id
_entity_poly.type
_entity_poly.pdbx_seq_one_letter_code
_entity_poly.pdbx_strand_id
1 'polypeptide(L)'
;MEVVWATDGTGIEIFLATVSLRRFHFLLGVYEAEKRLEDKFAPFRKFFEKFVDNCISNYNVSEDEMLAAFRGHCLFRIYMPCKPVKYGIKIFILADAKTFYLSRMEVYLGRQAESSAIVDNSGAAVVKHMVSHKWVWKKYYNG
;
A
#
# COMPACT_ATOMS: atom_id res chain seq x y z
N MET A 1 11.68 -6.99 16.04
CA MET A 1 10.43 -6.26 16.37
C MET A 1 10.13 -6.35 17.86
N GLU A 2 10.37 -7.49 18.51
CA GLU A 2 10.15 -7.68 19.96
C GLU A 2 11.05 -6.80 20.85
N VAL A 3 12.21 -6.36 20.36
CA VAL A 3 13.16 -5.50 21.10
C VAL A 3 12.52 -4.20 21.61
N VAL A 4 11.53 -3.64 20.91
CA VAL A 4 10.84 -2.43 21.38
C VAL A 4 9.93 -2.68 22.60
N TRP A 5 9.61 -3.95 22.90
CA TRP A 5 8.89 -4.40 24.11
C TRP A 5 9.80 -4.98 25.18
N ALA A 6 11.13 -4.85 25.07
CA ALA A 6 12.06 -5.37 26.05
C ALA A 6 11.87 -4.71 27.43
N THR A 7 11.94 -5.50 28.50
CA THR A 7 11.78 -5.04 29.89
C THR A 7 13.10 -4.85 30.63
N ASP A 8 14.23 -5.06 29.95
CA ASP A 8 15.60 -4.96 30.47
C ASP A 8 16.15 -3.51 30.45
N GLY A 9 15.29 -2.53 30.20
CA GLY A 9 15.67 -1.12 30.06
C GLY A 9 16.09 -0.73 28.64
N THR A 10 16.15 -1.66 27.68
CA THR A 10 16.45 -1.35 26.27
C THR A 10 15.21 -1.16 25.39
N GLY A 11 14.02 -1.48 25.94
CA GLY A 11 12.74 -1.28 25.28
C GLY A 11 12.28 0.18 25.27
N ILE A 12 11.28 0.47 24.45
CA ILE A 12 10.70 1.81 24.36
C ILE A 12 9.41 1.82 25.20
N GLU A 13 9.44 2.53 26.33
CA GLU A 13 8.37 2.51 27.34
C GLU A 13 6.97 2.79 26.79
N ILE A 14 6.86 3.65 25.76
CA ILE A 14 5.56 3.98 25.15
C ILE A 14 4.83 2.75 24.60
N PHE A 15 5.56 1.75 24.10
CA PHE A 15 4.96 0.54 23.57
C PHE A 15 4.40 -0.33 24.70
N LEU A 16 5.16 -0.53 25.78
CA LEU A 16 4.70 -1.25 26.97
C LEU A 16 3.49 -0.59 27.62
N ALA A 17 3.47 0.75 27.68
CA ALA A 17 2.38 1.53 28.26
C ALA A 17 1.11 1.51 27.39
N THR A 18 1.25 1.36 26.07
CA THR A 18 0.11 1.42 25.13
C THR A 18 -0.50 0.05 24.86
N VAL A 19 0.31 -0.98 24.60
CA VAL A 19 -0.16 -2.33 24.27
C VAL A 19 0.89 -3.37 24.64
N SER A 20 0.52 -4.46 25.30
CA SER A 20 1.48 -5.54 25.58
C SER A 20 1.86 -6.29 24.30
N LEU A 21 3.07 -6.87 24.25
CA LEU A 21 3.53 -7.66 23.10
C LEU A 21 2.53 -8.78 22.73
N ARG A 22 2.00 -9.48 23.75
CA ARG A 22 0.98 -10.53 23.56
C ARG A 22 -0.31 -9.97 22.95
N ARG A 23 -0.77 -8.80 23.40
CA ARG A 23 -1.95 -8.15 22.86
C ARG A 23 -1.72 -7.66 21.43
N PHE A 24 -0.53 -7.14 21.13
CA PHE A 24 -0.12 -6.76 19.78
C PHE A 24 -0.16 -7.95 18.82
N HIS A 25 0.46 -9.09 19.18
CA HIS A 25 0.40 -10.30 18.35
C HIS A 25 -1.02 -10.83 18.16
N PHE A 26 -1.86 -10.79 19.20
CA PHE A 26 -3.26 -11.18 19.08
C PHE A 26 -4.01 -10.30 18.06
N LEU A 27 -3.87 -8.97 18.16
CA LEU A 27 -4.52 -8.04 17.26
C LEU A 27 -4.02 -8.20 15.82
N LEU A 28 -2.72 -8.43 15.65
CA LEU A 28 -2.12 -8.69 14.35
C LEU A 28 -2.68 -9.97 13.71
N GLY A 29 -2.83 -11.05 14.50
CA GLY A 29 -3.39 -12.31 14.02
C GLY A 29 -4.85 -12.22 13.58
N VAL A 30 -5.68 -11.40 14.27
CA VAL A 30 -7.06 -11.14 13.86
C VAL A 30 -7.12 -10.44 12.51
N TYR A 31 -6.23 -9.48 12.28
CA TYR A 31 -6.18 -8.72 11.03
C TYR A 31 -5.76 -9.59 9.82
N GLU A 32 -4.84 -10.55 10.03
CA GLU A 32 -4.40 -11.46 8.97
C GLU A 32 -5.44 -12.51 8.55
N ALA A 33 -6.50 -12.71 9.34
CA ALA A 33 -7.55 -13.69 9.06
C ALA A 33 -8.57 -13.23 8.00
N GLU A 34 -8.64 -11.93 7.66
CA GLU A 34 -9.60 -11.37 6.70
C GLU A 34 -9.23 -11.58 5.20
N LYS A 35 -8.49 -12.65 4.87
CA LYS A 35 -8.02 -12.91 3.50
C LYS A 35 -9.18 -13.31 2.58
N ARG A 36 -9.38 -12.57 1.49
CA ARG A 36 -10.27 -12.94 0.37
C ARG A 36 -9.44 -13.45 -0.81
N LEU A 37 -9.91 -14.50 -1.48
CA LEU A 37 -9.18 -15.19 -2.56
C LEU A 37 -9.06 -14.37 -3.85
N GLU A 38 -10.00 -13.46 -4.11
CA GLU A 38 -10.10 -12.74 -5.38
C GLU A 38 -9.28 -11.45 -5.43
N ASP A 39 -9.06 -10.79 -4.30
CA ASP A 39 -8.26 -9.57 -4.19
C ASP A 39 -7.09 -9.80 -3.24
N LYS A 40 -5.87 -9.87 -3.81
CA LYS A 40 -4.63 -10.01 -3.04
C LYS A 40 -4.41 -8.87 -2.04
N PHE A 41 -5.05 -7.71 -2.26
CA PHE A 41 -4.98 -6.54 -1.41
C PHE A 41 -6.19 -6.38 -0.47
N ALA A 42 -7.15 -7.32 -0.49
CA ALA A 42 -8.39 -7.25 0.28
C ALA A 42 -8.21 -6.84 1.75
N PRO A 43 -7.23 -7.39 2.52
CA PRO A 43 -7.10 -7.08 3.93
C PRO A 43 -6.84 -5.58 4.19
N PHE A 44 -6.12 -4.91 3.28
CA PHE A 44 -5.73 -3.50 3.43
C PHE A 44 -6.59 -2.55 2.58
N ARG A 45 -7.40 -3.10 1.67
CA ARG A 45 -8.19 -2.38 0.65
C ARG A 45 -9.03 -1.25 1.23
N LYS A 46 -9.90 -1.58 2.18
CA LYS A 46 -10.88 -0.64 2.76
C LYS A 46 -10.21 0.51 3.49
N PHE A 47 -9.14 0.22 4.21
CA PHE A 47 -8.36 1.25 4.89
C PHE A 47 -7.66 2.15 3.87
N PHE A 48 -7.00 1.55 2.89
CA PHE A 48 -6.26 2.27 1.86
C PHE A 48 -7.15 3.20 1.04
N GLU A 49 -8.33 2.74 0.63
CA GLU A 49 -9.30 3.56 -0.11
C GLU A 49 -9.74 4.75 0.70
N LYS A 50 -10.14 4.53 1.95
CA LYS A 50 -10.52 5.63 2.85
C LYS A 50 -9.38 6.62 3.08
N PHE A 51 -8.13 6.14 3.16
CA PHE A 51 -6.96 7.00 3.26
C PHE A 51 -6.79 7.85 1.99
N VAL A 52 -6.82 7.23 0.81
CA VAL A 52 -6.70 7.93 -0.47
C VAL A 52 -7.85 8.91 -0.69
N ASP A 53 -9.08 8.56 -0.29
CA ASP A 53 -10.25 9.44 -0.35
C ASP A 53 -10.06 10.72 0.45
N ASN A 54 -9.56 10.57 1.68
CA ASN A 54 -9.24 11.71 2.53
C ASN A 54 -8.09 12.54 1.95
N CYS A 55 -7.11 11.91 1.30
CA CYS A 55 -6.01 12.62 0.63
C CYS A 55 -6.55 13.48 -0.53
N ILE A 56 -7.39 12.91 -1.39
CA ILE A 56 -8.02 13.59 -2.54
C ILE A 56 -8.94 14.72 -2.06
N SER A 57 -9.76 14.47 -1.03
CA SER A 57 -10.75 15.46 -0.59
C SER A 57 -10.13 16.73 -0.02
N ASN A 58 -8.90 16.65 0.49
CA ASN A 58 -8.26 17.72 1.24
C ASN A 58 -7.20 18.50 0.44
N TYR A 59 -6.84 18.07 -0.79
CA TYR A 59 -5.85 18.77 -1.61
C TYR A 59 -5.78 18.25 -3.07
N ASN A 60 -5.33 19.10 -4.00
CA ASN A 60 -5.03 18.76 -5.39
C ASN A 60 -3.52 18.94 -5.65
N VAL A 61 -2.87 18.07 -6.47
CA VAL A 61 -1.73 18.34 -7.42
C VAL A 61 -0.65 17.22 -7.54
N SER A 62 -0.04 17.18 -8.76
CA SER A 62 1.19 16.57 -9.38
C SER A 62 1.64 15.12 -9.10
N GLU A 63 2.50 14.53 -9.95
CA GLU A 63 2.80 13.08 -10.06
C GLU A 63 4.21 12.66 -9.57
N ASP A 64 4.33 11.52 -8.87
CA ASP A 64 5.61 10.90 -8.46
C ASP A 64 5.54 9.35 -8.30
N GLU A 65 6.64 8.60 -8.38
CA GLU A 65 6.65 7.14 -8.16
C GLU A 65 7.37 6.76 -6.85
N MET A 66 6.72 5.95 -5.99
CA MET A 66 7.30 5.49 -4.72
C MET A 66 7.51 3.96 -4.66
N LEU A 67 8.63 3.56 -4.05
CA LEU A 67 8.92 2.17 -3.72
C LEU A 67 8.91 1.94 -2.20
N ALA A 68 7.96 1.14 -1.72
CA ALA A 68 7.94 0.69 -0.35
C ALA A 68 8.79 -0.59 -0.21
N ALA A 69 9.87 -0.51 0.59
CA ALA A 69 10.71 -1.65 0.91
C ALA A 69 9.90 -2.70 1.69
N PHE A 70 9.82 -3.92 1.18
CA PHE A 70 9.10 -5.01 1.83
C PHE A 70 9.84 -6.33 1.69
N ARG A 71 10.20 -6.95 2.82
CA ARG A 71 10.94 -8.22 2.86
C ARG A 71 10.08 -9.44 3.21
N GLY A 72 8.79 -9.26 3.52
CA GLY A 72 7.87 -10.35 3.82
C GLY A 72 7.40 -11.12 2.56
N HIS A 73 6.63 -12.18 2.79
CA HIS A 73 5.97 -12.93 1.73
C HIS A 73 4.68 -12.20 1.31
N CYS A 74 4.70 -11.56 0.14
CA CYS A 74 3.56 -10.84 -0.42
C CYS A 74 3.39 -11.23 -1.89
N LEU A 75 2.15 -11.51 -2.29
CA LEU A 75 1.80 -12.04 -3.62
C LEU A 75 2.00 -11.04 -4.78
N PHE A 76 2.22 -9.76 -4.48
CA PHE A 76 2.40 -8.68 -5.46
C PHE A 76 3.73 -7.92 -5.25
N ARG A 77 4.73 -8.59 -4.65
CA ARG A 77 6.09 -8.07 -4.54
C ARG A 77 6.75 -8.04 -5.92
N ILE A 78 7.37 -6.92 -6.27
CA ILE A 78 8.06 -6.72 -7.55
C ILE A 78 9.56 -6.62 -7.33
N TYR A 79 10.32 -7.15 -8.30
CA TYR A 79 11.75 -6.92 -8.42
C TYR A 79 12.04 -5.67 -9.28
N MET A 80 12.83 -4.74 -8.74
CA MET A 80 13.27 -3.52 -9.42
C MET A 80 14.81 -3.43 -9.37
N PRO A 81 15.52 -3.82 -10.43
CA PRO A 81 16.98 -3.94 -10.43
C PRO A 81 17.70 -2.62 -10.19
N CYS A 82 17.11 -1.51 -10.63
CA CYS A 82 17.71 -0.17 -10.55
C CYS A 82 17.48 0.54 -9.20
N LYS A 83 16.82 -0.11 -8.22
CA LYS A 83 16.53 0.49 -6.91
C LYS A 83 17.44 -0.13 -5.83
N PRO A 84 17.85 0.66 -4.82
CA PRO A 84 18.75 0.18 -3.75
C PRO A 84 18.14 -0.99 -2.97
N VAL A 85 16.81 -0.95 -2.79
CA VAL A 85 16.03 -2.11 -2.33
C VAL A 85 15.42 -2.77 -3.55
N LYS A 86 15.99 -3.92 -3.95
CA LYS A 86 15.59 -4.60 -5.19
C LYS A 86 14.22 -5.26 -5.16
N TYR A 87 13.66 -5.53 -3.99
CA TYR A 87 12.36 -6.17 -3.83
C TYR A 87 11.44 -5.31 -2.96
N GLY A 88 10.23 -5.03 -3.45
CA GLY A 88 9.28 -4.23 -2.69
C GLY A 88 7.90 -4.19 -3.32
N ILE A 89 7.04 -3.36 -2.76
CA ILE A 89 5.71 -3.07 -3.31
C ILE A 89 5.84 -1.81 -4.15
N LYS A 90 5.46 -1.89 -5.43
CA LYS A 90 5.43 -0.71 -6.30
C LYS A 90 4.14 0.06 -6.07
N ILE A 91 4.29 1.36 -5.81
CA ILE A 91 3.18 2.26 -5.53
C ILE A 91 3.33 3.48 -6.45
N PHE A 92 2.30 3.74 -7.24
CA PHE A 92 2.19 4.97 -8.02
C PHE A 92 1.61 6.06 -7.12
N ILE A 93 2.21 7.24 -7.12
CA ILE A 93 1.81 8.36 -6.27
C ILE A 93 1.52 9.59 -7.14
N LEU A 94 0.51 10.35 -6.74
CA LEU A 94 0.30 11.70 -7.20
C LEU A 94 0.62 12.58 -5.99
N ALA A 95 1.78 13.21 -5.96
CA ALA A 95 2.16 14.18 -4.94
C ALA A 95 2.52 15.56 -5.52
N ASP A 96 2.16 16.61 -4.78
CA ASP A 96 2.51 17.99 -5.12
C ASP A 96 4.02 18.24 -5.02
N ALA A 97 4.64 18.70 -6.10
CA ALA A 97 6.07 18.92 -6.18
C ALA A 97 6.59 19.99 -5.20
N LYS A 98 5.73 20.91 -4.74
CA LYS A 98 6.13 21.98 -3.81
C LYS A 98 5.93 21.61 -2.35
N THR A 99 4.79 21.00 -2.03
CA THR A 99 4.42 20.70 -0.64
C THR A 99 4.68 19.25 -0.24
N PHE A 100 5.03 18.40 -1.21
CA PHE A 100 5.11 16.94 -1.08
C PHE A 100 3.79 16.31 -0.59
N TYR A 101 2.67 17.02 -0.75
CA TYR A 101 1.37 16.53 -0.33
C TYR A 101 0.90 15.42 -1.27
N LEU A 102 0.52 14.27 -0.70
CA LEU A 102 0.01 13.12 -1.43
C LEU A 102 -1.47 13.34 -1.82
N SER A 103 -1.73 13.58 -3.09
CA SER A 103 -3.07 13.72 -3.66
C SER A 103 -3.71 12.38 -4.02
N ARG A 104 -2.94 11.41 -4.56
CA ARG A 104 -3.47 10.09 -4.95
C ARG A 104 -2.41 9.00 -4.78
N MET A 105 -2.86 7.76 -4.58
CA MET A 105 -1.97 6.61 -4.50
C MET A 105 -2.62 5.36 -5.09
N GLU A 106 -1.88 4.57 -5.85
CA GLU A 106 -2.31 3.29 -6.39
C GLU A 106 -1.23 2.22 -6.19
N VAL A 107 -1.61 1.09 -5.61
CA VAL A 107 -0.70 -0.05 -5.43
C VAL A 107 -0.74 -0.93 -6.68
N TYR A 108 0.43 -1.23 -7.23
CA TYR A 108 0.53 -2.21 -8.29
C TYR A 108 0.38 -3.62 -7.71
N LEU A 109 -0.68 -4.33 -8.11
CA LEU A 109 -0.98 -5.68 -7.62
C LEU A 109 -0.58 -6.79 -8.60
N GLY A 110 -0.01 -6.42 -9.75
CA GLY A 110 0.25 -7.36 -10.85
C GLY A 110 -1.05 -7.96 -11.38
N ARG A 111 -0.97 -9.21 -11.88
CA ARG A 111 -2.14 -9.96 -12.31
C ARG A 111 -2.90 -10.48 -11.09
N GLN A 112 -4.18 -10.09 -10.95
CA GLN A 112 -5.03 -10.51 -9.84
C GLN A 112 -5.63 -11.91 -10.08
N ALA A 113 -6.30 -12.10 -11.23
CA ALA A 113 -6.89 -13.37 -11.67
C ALA A 113 -6.43 -13.74 -13.10
N GLU A 114 -6.48 -15.01 -13.49
CA GLU A 114 -6.16 -15.42 -14.87
C GLU A 114 -7.08 -14.75 -15.90
N SER A 115 -8.35 -14.50 -15.55
CA SER A 115 -9.34 -13.79 -16.37
C SER A 115 -9.26 -12.26 -16.27
N SER A 116 -8.42 -11.70 -15.38
CA SER A 116 -8.34 -10.25 -15.23
C SER A 116 -7.71 -9.58 -16.45
N ALA A 117 -8.31 -8.48 -16.90
CA ALA A 117 -7.85 -7.72 -18.06
C ALA A 117 -6.40 -7.24 -17.85
N ILE A 118 -5.57 -7.35 -18.88
CA ILE A 118 -4.21 -6.81 -18.84
C ILE A 118 -4.31 -5.29 -18.78
N VAL A 119 -3.87 -4.72 -17.66
CA VAL A 119 -3.83 -3.28 -17.46
C VAL A 119 -2.54 -2.71 -18.04
N ASP A 120 -2.67 -1.77 -18.97
CA ASP A 120 -1.54 -0.94 -19.40
C ASP A 120 -1.03 -0.11 -18.21
N ASN A 121 0.21 -0.40 -17.83
CA ASN A 121 0.94 0.23 -16.72
C ASN A 121 2.16 1.03 -17.23
N SER A 122 2.17 1.41 -18.51
CA SER A 122 3.16 2.35 -19.04
C SER A 122 3.07 3.69 -18.28
N GLY A 123 4.19 4.40 -18.13
CA GLY A 123 4.23 5.66 -17.39
C GLY A 123 3.14 6.64 -17.87
N ALA A 124 2.99 6.80 -19.19
CA ALA A 124 1.97 7.69 -19.76
C ALA A 124 0.52 7.24 -19.49
N ALA A 125 0.25 5.93 -19.46
CA ALA A 125 -1.06 5.41 -19.08
C ALA A 125 -1.33 5.61 -17.59
N VAL A 126 -0.29 5.49 -16.75
CA VAL A 126 -0.34 5.76 -15.31
C VAL A 126 -0.69 7.21 -15.03
N VAL A 127 0.11 8.14 -15.59
CA VAL A 127 -0.11 9.59 -15.55
C VAL A 127 -1.56 9.95 -15.87
N LYS A 128 -2.02 9.54 -17.06
CA LYS A 128 -3.35 9.87 -17.56
C LYS A 128 -4.47 9.44 -16.62
N HIS A 129 -4.38 8.25 -16.03
CA HIS A 129 -5.46 7.79 -15.16
C HIS A 129 -5.37 8.35 -13.74
N MET A 130 -4.17 8.62 -13.22
CA MET A 130 -4.00 9.26 -11.90
C MET A 130 -4.55 10.69 -11.89
N VAL A 131 -4.39 11.42 -13.00
CA VAL A 131 -4.93 12.79 -13.17
C VAL A 131 -6.42 12.79 -13.52
N SER A 132 -6.87 11.80 -14.30
CA SER A 132 -8.31 11.67 -14.56
C SER A 132 -9.02 11.32 -13.25
N HIS A 133 -9.98 12.14 -12.81
CA HIS A 133 -10.74 11.92 -11.56
C HIS A 133 -11.67 10.68 -11.61
N LYS A 134 -11.40 9.69 -12.47
CA LYS A 134 -12.20 8.48 -12.65
C LYS A 134 -11.56 7.31 -11.89
N TRP A 135 -12.36 6.71 -11.02
CA TRP A 135 -12.02 5.52 -10.25
C TRP A 135 -11.72 4.31 -11.14
N VAL A 136 -10.51 3.76 -11.00
CA VAL A 136 -9.96 2.67 -11.84
C VAL A 136 -10.58 1.30 -11.55
N TRP A 137 -11.31 1.13 -10.43
CA TRP A 137 -11.89 -0.17 -10.05
C TRP A 137 -12.81 -0.83 -11.07
N LYS A 138 -13.42 -0.05 -11.96
CA LYS A 138 -14.18 -0.61 -13.10
C LYS A 138 -13.32 -1.45 -14.06
N LYS A 139 -11.98 -1.41 -13.98
CA LYS A 139 -11.07 -2.12 -14.87
C LYS A 139 -10.71 -3.54 -14.40
N TYR A 140 -10.78 -3.81 -13.09
CA TYR A 140 -10.34 -5.10 -12.53
C TYR A 140 -11.50 -6.10 -12.29
N TYR A 141 -12.76 -5.61 -12.17
CA TYR A 141 -13.90 -6.45 -11.77
C TYR A 141 -15.13 -6.38 -12.69
N ASN A 142 -15.16 -5.52 -13.70
CA ASN A 142 -16.25 -5.52 -14.68
C ASN A 142 -15.75 -6.11 -15.99
N GLY A 143 -15.97 -7.42 -16.13
CA GLY A 143 -16.36 -8.02 -17.41
C GLY A 143 -17.87 -7.86 -17.61
#